data_AF-A0A2E2PJ39-F1
#
_entry.id   AF-A0A2E2PJ39-F1
#
_cell.length_a   1.000
_cell.length_b   1.000
_cell.length_c   1.000
_cell.angle_alpha   90.00
_cell.angle_beta   90.00
_cell.angle_gamma   90.00
#
_symmetry.space_group_name_H-M   'P 1'
#
loop_
_entity.id
_entity.type
_entity.pdbx_description
1 polymer ?
#
loop_
_entity_poly.entity_id
_entity_poly.type
_entity_poly.pdbx_seq_one_letter_code
_entity_poly.pdbx_strand_id
1 'polypeptide(L)' 'MLKRLTQKTVENKDFIDLELSEPLPSSEKIYIKSKNFKSVNVGMRKINLEDKKNSITVYDTSGSYTDSKYSH' A
#
# COMPACT_ATOMS: atom_id res chain seq x y z
N MET A 1 -28.53 25.33 -11.43
CA MET A 1 -27.99 24.87 -12.74
C MET A 1 -26.60 24.29 -12.49
N LEU A 2 -26.39 22.98 -12.69
CA LEU A 2 -25.08 22.36 -12.48
C LEU A 2 -24.10 22.81 -13.58
N LYS A 3 -22.91 23.28 -13.19
CA LYS A 3 -21.83 23.62 -14.12
C LYS A 3 -21.25 22.33 -14.72
N ARG A 4 -21.16 22.27 -16.04
CA ARG A 4 -20.54 21.18 -16.81
C ARG A 4 -19.03 21.43 -16.86
N LEU A 5 -18.23 20.51 -16.34
CA LEU A 5 -16.77 20.56 -16.48
C LEU A 5 -16.41 20.32 -17.95
N THR A 6 -15.88 21.34 -18.63
CA THR A 6 -15.37 21.22 -19.99
C THR A 6 -14.00 20.58 -19.96
N GLN A 7 -13.84 19.50 -20.74
CA GLN A 7 -12.61 18.74 -20.91
C GLN A 7 -11.42 19.65 -21.29
N LYS A 8 -10.62 19.98 -20.28
CA LYS A 8 -9.21 20.32 -20.39
C LYS A 8 -8.51 20.02 -19.06
N THR A 9 -8.82 18.88 -18.46
CA THR A 9 -7.86 18.23 -17.58
C THR A 9 -6.76 17.73 -18.50
N VAL A 10 -5.71 18.53 -18.65
CA VAL A 10 -4.39 17.99 -18.96
C VAL A 10 -4.23 16.83 -17.99
N GLU A 11 -4.20 15.61 -18.52
CA GLU A 11 -3.80 14.44 -17.74
C GLU A 11 -2.39 14.77 -17.24
N ASN A 12 -2.31 15.35 -16.04
CA ASN A 12 -1.08 15.39 -15.30
C ASN A 12 -0.74 13.93 -15.09
N LYS A 13 0.15 13.39 -15.95
CA LYS A 13 0.73 12.06 -15.77
C LYS A 13 1.03 11.90 -14.30
N ASP A 14 0.35 10.93 -13.72
CA ASP A 14 0.05 10.82 -12.30
C ASP A 14 1.29 11.11 -11.46
N PHE A 15 1.28 12.25 -10.77
CA PHE A 15 2.33 12.55 -9.80
C PHE A 15 2.10 11.61 -8.63
N ILE A 16 2.86 10.52 -8.60
CA ILE A 16 2.92 9.63 -7.45
C ILE A 16 3.67 10.40 -6.38
N ASP A 17 2.99 10.70 -5.29
CA ASP A 17 3.66 11.25 -4.11
C ASP A 17 4.62 10.17 -3.58
N LEU A 18 5.92 10.39 -3.78
CA LEU A 18 6.95 9.43 -3.39
C LEU A 18 6.85 9.11 -1.89
N GLU A 19 6.54 10.10 -1.05
CA GLU A 19 6.43 9.92 0.40
C GLU A 19 5.30 8.94 0.75
N LEU A 20 4.20 8.97 0.01
CA LEU A 20 3.07 8.04 0.18
C LEU A 20 3.33 6.64 -0.41
N SER A 21 4.39 6.48 -1.21
CA SER A 21 4.82 5.20 -1.77
C SER A 21 5.93 4.52 -0.96
N GLU A 22 6.51 5.22 0.02
CA GLU A 22 7.53 4.63 0.87
C GLU A 22 6.92 3.63 1.87
N PRO A 23 7.70 2.62 2.32
CA PRO A 23 7.29 1.75 3.41
C PRO A 23 6.96 2.53 4.68
N LEU A 24 5.84 2.19 5.31
CA LEU A 24 5.42 2.85 6.55
C LEU A 24 6.46 2.59 7.67
N PRO A 25 6.79 3.61 8.50
CA PRO A 25 7.88 3.52 9.47
C PRO A 25 7.84 2.29 10.38
N SER A 26 9.01 1.71 10.64
CA SER A 26 9.20 0.51 11.49
C SER A 26 8.32 -0.69 11.09
N SER A 27 7.86 -0.73 9.84
CA SER A 27 6.97 -1.77 9.37
C SER A 27 7.28 -2.22 7.95
N GLU A 28 6.82 -3.41 7.61
CA GLU A 28 6.94 -3.98 6.27
C GLU A 28 5.59 -4.52 5.79
N LYS A 29 5.33 -4.35 4.49
CA LYS A 29 4.23 -5.03 3.81
C LYS A 29 4.52 -6.52 3.79
N ILE A 30 3.56 -7.32 4.25
CA ILE A 30 3.61 -8.78 4.16
C ILE A 30 2.35 -9.30 3.48
N TYR A 31 2.43 -10.51 2.96
CA TYR A 31 1.28 -11.18 2.37
C TYR A 31 1.06 -12.53 3.03
N ILE A 32 -0.15 -12.74 3.54
CA ILE A 32 -0.57 -14.03 4.07
C ILE A 32 -1.26 -14.80 2.95
N LYS A 33 -0.69 -15.95 2.57
CA LYS A 33 -1.24 -16.81 1.52
C LYS A 33 -2.50 -17.52 2.01
N SER A 34 -3.56 -17.51 1.19
CA SER A 34 -4.78 -18.26 1.50
C SER A 34 -4.55 -19.77 1.46
N LYS A 35 -5.13 -20.48 2.43
CA LYS A 35 -5.11 -21.96 2.47
C LYS A 35 -6.02 -22.58 1.41
N ASN A 36 -7.12 -21.90 1.08
CA ASN A 36 -8.16 -22.43 0.19
C ASN A 36 -7.97 -22.00 -1.27
N PHE A 37 -7.34 -20.84 -1.50
CA PHE A 37 -7.22 -20.24 -2.83
C PHE A 37 -5.75 -19.92 -3.14
N LYS A 38 -5.10 -20.74 -3.98
CA LYS A 38 -3.65 -20.64 -4.26
C LYS A 38 -3.22 -19.30 -4.86
N SER A 39 -4.11 -18.61 -5.55
CA SER A 39 -3.88 -17.30 -6.19
C SER A 39 -4.08 -16.11 -5.24
N VAL A 40 -4.60 -16.32 -4.04
CA VAL A 40 -4.98 -15.24 -3.13
C VAL A 40 -3.90 -15.02 -2.08
N ASN A 41 -3.44 -13.77 -2.00
CA ASN A 41 -2.51 -13.24 -1.02
C ASN A 41 -3.17 -12.05 -0.33
N VAL A 42 -3.34 -12.12 1.00
CA VAL A 42 -3.95 -11.03 1.78
C VAL A 42 -2.85 -10.08 2.24
N GLY A 43 -2.93 -8.83 1.80
CA GLY A 43 -2.02 -7.77 2.22
C GLY A 43 -2.21 -7.44 3.69
N MET A 44 -1.13 -7.59 4.45
CA MET A 44 -1.05 -7.26 5.87
C MET A 44 0.22 -6.44 6.11
N ARG A 45 0.38 -5.92 7.31
CA ARG A 45 1.58 -5.18 7.70
C ARG A 45 2.13 -5.73 9.00
N LYS A 46 3.44 -5.93 9.04
CA LYS A 46 4.17 -6.34 10.24
C LYS A 46 4.88 -5.13 10.84
N ILE A 47 4.55 -4.78 12.08
CA ILE A 47 5.15 -3.66 12.81
C ILE A 47 6.17 -4.24 13.79
N ASN A 48 7.42 -3.81 13.68
CA ASN A 48 8.50 -4.24 14.57
C ASN A 48 8.46 -3.40 15.87
N LEU A 49 8.52 -4.07 17.02
CA LEU A 49 8.61 -3.43 18.33
C LEU A 49 10.09 -3.19 18.70
N GLU A 50 10.33 -2.28 19.65
CA GLU A 50 11.69 -1.85 20.03
C GLU A 50 12.57 -2.99 20.57
N ASP A 51 11.97 -4.02 21.16
CA ASP A 51 12.69 -5.20 21.65
C ASP A 51 13.27 -6.08 20.52
N LYS A 52 12.95 -5.76 19.26
CA LYS A 52 13.36 -6.44 18.01
C LYS A 52 13.00 -7.92 17.94
N LYS A 53 12.35 -8.47 18.97
CA LYS A 53 11.96 -9.89 19.06
C LYS A 53 10.48 -10.05 18.78
N ASN A 54 9.69 -9.04 19.12
CA ASN A 54 8.25 -9.06 18.97
C ASN A 54 7.81 -8.18 17.79
N SER A 55 6.71 -8.59 17.19
CA SER A 55 6.06 -7.83 16.13
C SER A 55 4.55 -8.01 16.19
N ILE A 56 3.83 -7.00 15.72
CA ILE A 56 2.36 -7.03 15.64
C ILE A 56 1.98 -7.07 14.16
N THR A 57 1.11 -8.01 13.79
CA THR A 57 0.55 -8.09 12.44
C THR A 57 -0.81 -7.43 12.41
N VAL A 58 -0.99 -6.46 11.51
CA VAL A 58 -2.23 -5.70 11.34
C VAL A 58 -2.72 -5.74 9.90
N TYR A 59 -4.01 -5.52 9.69
CA TYR A 59 -4.58 -5.36 8.36
C TYR A 59 -4.03 -4.09 7.68
N ASP A 60 -3.81 -4.15 6.36
CA ASP A 60 -3.17 -3.05 5.64
C ASP A 60 -3.84 -2.72 4.31
N THR A 61 -4.59 -1.61 4.30
CA THR A 61 -5.34 -1.09 3.16
C THR A 61 -4.49 -0.31 2.16
N SER A 62 -3.18 -0.13 2.38
CA SER A 62 -2.32 0.66 1.50
C SER A 62 -2.09 0.05 0.11
N GLY A 63 -2.55 -1.18 -0.15
CA GLY A 63 -2.29 -1.86 -1.42
C GLY A 63 -0.79 -2.04 -1.70
N SER A 64 -0.40 -1.96 -2.98
CA SER A 64 1.00 -2.03 -3.42
C SER A 64 1.76 -0.71 -3.24
N TYR A 65 1.08 0.38 -2.86
CA TYR A 65 1.69 1.70 -2.71
C TYR A 65 2.87 1.69 -1.75
N THR A 66 2.73 1.06 -0.58
CA THR A 66 3.78 0.98 0.44
C THR A 66 4.59 -0.32 0.38
N ASP A 67 4.51 -1.07 -0.73
CA ASP A 67 5.26 -2.30 -0.93
C ASP A 67 6.60 -1.99 -1.60
N SER A 68 7.70 -2.12 -0.86
CA SER A 68 9.04 -1.83 -1.37
C SER A 68 9.48 -2.72 -2.54
N LYS A 69 8.76 -3.81 -2.82
CA LYS A 69 9.03 -4.71 -3.94
C LYS A 69 8.26 -4.35 -5.20
N TYR A 70 7.34 -3.39 -5.12
CA TYR A 70 6.53 -2.96 -6.24
C TYR A 70 7.16 -1.69 -6.87
N SER A 71 7.43 -1.74 -8.17
CA SER A 71 7.81 -0.54 -8.92
C SER A 71 6.55 0.12 -9.46
N HIS A 72 6.32 1.36 -9.06
CA HIS A 72 5.22 2.19 -9.56
C HIS A 72 5.46 2.72 -10.97
#